data_AF-A0A7W0SZS4-F1
#
_entry.id   AF-A0A7W0SZS4-F1
#
_cell.length_a   1.000
_cell.length_b   1.000
_cell.length_c   1.000
_cell.angle_alpha   90.00
_cell.angle_beta   90.00
_cell.angle_gamma   90.00
#
_symmetry.space_group_name_H-M   'P 1'
#
loop_
_entity.id
_entity.type
_entity.pdbx_description
1 polymer ?
#
loop_
_entity_poly.entity_id
_entity_poly.type
_entity_poly.pdbx_seq_one_letter_code
_entity_poly.pdbx_strand_id
1 'polypeptide(L)'
;MRHAPLILGMFGLGVLGCGGGGGGGEPITGTIAMQYGDSSPALVVGSAIQSSMATNMLVQIGSDNVDCDTNLVDIEGFEFPKGSFVYFDVAKAPGSHPTAGVTVMKSTSDMVNINGSTGMVTIDSAGDRVTGSVTFTTTDNDVGTISVSGTFDVLRCF
;
A
#
# COMPACT_ATOMS: atom_id res chain seq x y z
N MET A 1 44.90 34.71 25.58
CA MET A 1 45.00 35.57 24.38
C MET A 1 45.71 34.73 23.32
N ARG A 2 44.95 34.18 22.38
CA ARG A 2 44.78 34.66 20.99
C ARG A 2 45.97 34.29 20.08
N HIS A 3 45.59 33.65 18.96
CA HIS A 3 46.31 33.44 17.68
C HIS A 3 46.95 32.04 17.51
N ALA A 4 46.30 31.03 16.90
CA ALA A 4 45.84 30.86 15.50
C ALA A 4 46.97 30.29 14.57
N PRO A 5 46.67 29.79 13.36
CA PRO A 5 45.93 28.55 13.09
C PRO A 5 46.59 27.68 11.98
N LEU A 6 46.09 26.44 11.82
CA LEU A 6 45.59 25.80 10.58
C LEU A 6 46.40 26.00 9.27
N ILE A 7 46.85 24.90 8.67
CA ILE A 7 46.69 24.49 7.25
C ILE A 7 47.59 23.27 6.98
N LEU A 8 46.97 22.11 6.74
CA LEU A 8 47.36 21.06 5.78
C LEU A 8 46.26 19.99 5.92
N GLY A 9 45.46 19.61 4.93
CA GLY A 9 45.69 19.62 3.51
C GLY A 9 45.40 18.21 3.00
N MET A 10 44.47 18.13 2.05
CA MET A 10 44.29 17.07 1.06
C MET A 10 43.41 15.83 1.35
N PHE A 11 42.23 15.90 0.72
CA PHE A 11 41.75 15.02 -0.37
C PHE A 11 41.47 13.54 -0.05
N GLY A 12 40.23 13.13 -0.33
CA GLY A 12 39.93 11.74 -0.63
C GLY A 12 38.44 11.42 -0.60
N LEU A 13 37.79 11.56 -1.76
CA LEU A 13 36.47 11.06 -2.10
C LEU A 13 36.10 9.72 -1.41
N GLY A 14 34.90 9.68 -0.86
CA GLY A 14 34.18 8.46 -0.50
C GLY A 14 32.69 8.72 -0.59
N VAL A 15 32.19 8.82 -1.83
CA VAL A 15 30.77 8.78 -2.15
C VAL A 15 30.22 7.43 -1.67
N LEU A 16 29.65 7.39 -0.47
CA LEU A 16 28.57 6.45 -0.15
C LEU A 16 27.32 7.10 -0.77
N GLY A 17 26.90 6.78 -1.99
CA GLY A 17 26.75 5.42 -2.47
C GLY A 17 25.58 4.75 -1.74
N CYS A 18 24.42 5.42 -1.64
CA CYS A 18 23.14 4.73 -1.47
C CYS A 18 22.43 4.75 -2.83
N GLY A 19 23.02 4.05 -3.80
CA GLY A 19 22.35 3.70 -5.03
C GLY A 19 21.40 2.54 -4.78
N GLY A 20 20.17 2.70 -5.28
CA GLY A 20 19.27 1.64 -5.74
C GLY A 20 19.02 0.47 -4.80
N GLY A 21 17.86 0.45 -4.16
CA GLY A 21 17.37 -0.75 -3.50
C GLY A 21 15.93 -0.60 -3.04
N GLY A 22 15.00 -1.02 -3.90
CA GLY A 22 13.62 -1.42 -3.59
C GLY A 22 12.83 -0.52 -2.66
N GLY A 23 11.95 0.31 -3.23
CA GLY A 23 10.94 1.07 -2.48
C GLY A 23 10.00 0.13 -1.72
N GLY A 24 10.41 -0.24 -0.51
CA GLY A 24 9.60 -1.00 0.42
C GLY A 24 8.73 -0.04 1.19
N GLY A 25 7.42 -0.18 1.01
CA GLY A 25 6.41 0.52 1.79
C GLY A 25 6.53 0.35 3.29
N GLU A 26 5.78 1.16 4.04
CA GLU A 26 5.69 0.97 5.48
C GLU A 26 5.01 -0.36 5.81
N PRO A 27 5.56 -1.15 6.76
CA PRO A 27 4.93 -2.40 7.19
C PRO A 27 3.52 -2.18 7.73
N ILE A 28 2.59 -3.08 7.38
CA ILE A 28 1.28 -3.14 8.03
C ILE A 28 1.41 -3.83 9.39
N THR A 29 0.64 -3.38 10.38
CA THR A 29 0.56 -4.03 11.71
C THR A 29 -0.67 -4.95 11.84
N GLY A 30 -1.52 -5.02 10.80
CA GLY A 30 -2.74 -5.82 10.79
C GLY A 30 -2.59 -7.26 10.28
N THR A 31 -3.73 -7.95 10.11
CA THR A 31 -3.82 -9.38 9.72
C THR A 31 -4.71 -9.59 8.51
N ILE A 32 -4.42 -8.91 7.38
CA ILE A 32 -5.16 -9.15 6.15
C ILE A 32 -4.75 -10.49 5.54
N ALA A 33 -5.72 -11.39 5.42
CA ALA A 33 -5.61 -12.63 4.66
C ALA A 33 -6.28 -12.46 3.29
N MET A 34 -5.58 -12.86 2.23
CA MET A 34 -6.12 -13.01 0.89
C MET A 34 -6.04 -14.48 0.48
N GLN A 35 -7.12 -15.01 -0.05
CA GLN A 35 -7.14 -16.28 -0.81
C GLN A 35 -7.45 -15.96 -2.26
N TYR A 36 -6.51 -16.27 -3.16
CA TYR A 36 -6.61 -16.06 -4.60
C TYR A 36 -6.42 -17.41 -5.30
N GLY A 37 -7.52 -18.09 -5.62
CA GLY A 37 -7.49 -19.50 -6.03
C GLY A 37 -6.84 -20.37 -4.94
N ASP A 38 -5.85 -21.17 -5.32
CA ASP A 38 -5.07 -22.02 -4.39
C ASP A 38 -3.91 -21.27 -3.70
N SER A 39 -3.78 -19.96 -3.90
CA SER A 39 -2.69 -19.15 -3.34
C SER A 39 -3.14 -18.24 -2.21
N SER A 40 -2.30 -18.11 -1.17
CA SER A 40 -2.51 -17.19 -0.04
C SER A 40 -1.35 -16.18 0.04
N PRO A 41 -1.33 -15.14 -0.80
CA PRO A 41 -0.23 -14.18 -0.79
C PRO A 41 -0.19 -13.41 0.55
N ALA A 42 1.02 -13.22 1.07
CA ALA A 42 1.24 -12.38 2.25
C ALA A 42 1.15 -10.90 1.85
N LEU A 43 0.26 -10.17 2.49
CA LEU A 43 0.18 -8.72 2.36
C LEU A 43 0.89 -8.10 3.57
N VAL A 44 1.94 -7.30 3.33
CA VAL A 44 2.89 -6.90 4.37
C VAL A 44 3.18 -5.41 4.40
N VAL A 45 2.85 -4.66 3.35
CA VAL A 45 3.03 -3.20 3.27
C VAL A 45 1.71 -2.50 2.96
N GLY A 46 1.57 -1.25 3.39
CA GLY A 46 0.35 -0.50 3.13
C GLY A 46 0.40 0.98 3.48
N SER A 47 -0.46 1.75 2.81
CA SER A 47 -0.59 3.20 2.97
C SER A 47 -2.05 3.64 2.80
N ALA A 48 -2.37 4.83 3.32
CA ALA A 48 -3.61 5.53 3.07
C ALA A 48 -3.30 6.89 2.46
N ILE A 49 -3.62 7.06 1.18
CA ILE A 49 -3.38 8.30 0.44
C ILE A 49 -4.67 9.07 0.21
N GLN A 50 -4.54 10.33 -0.19
CA GLN A 50 -5.68 11.15 -0.60
C GLN A 50 -6.32 10.56 -1.86
N SER A 51 -7.62 10.24 -1.81
CA SER A 51 -8.39 9.90 -3.00
C SER A 51 -8.66 11.14 -3.86
N SER A 52 -9.03 10.95 -5.14
CA SER A 52 -9.54 12.01 -6.02
C SER A 52 -10.74 12.75 -5.42
N MET A 53 -11.51 12.08 -4.56
CA MET A 53 -12.51 12.73 -3.70
C MET A 53 -11.86 13.21 -2.40
N ALA A 54 -11.83 14.53 -2.19
CA ALA A 54 -11.17 15.16 -1.03
C ALA A 54 -11.67 14.65 0.35
N THR A 55 -12.90 14.12 0.42
CA THR A 55 -13.50 13.56 1.64
C THR A 55 -13.08 12.13 1.92
N ASN A 56 -12.48 11.46 0.93
CA ASN A 56 -12.15 10.05 0.97
C ASN A 56 -10.63 9.85 0.96
N MET A 57 -10.25 8.64 1.32
CA MET A 57 -8.89 8.14 1.25
C MET A 57 -8.90 6.82 0.48
N LEU A 58 -7.82 6.59 -0.24
CA LEU A 58 -7.52 5.30 -0.85
C LEU A 58 -6.60 4.54 0.09
N VAL A 59 -7.13 3.48 0.69
CA VAL A 59 -6.32 2.54 1.48
C VAL A 59 -5.78 1.48 0.53
N GLN A 60 -4.47 1.25 0.58
CA GLN A 60 -3.74 0.35 -0.30
C GLN A 60 -2.92 -0.59 0.57
N ILE A 61 -3.01 -1.88 0.29
CA ILE A 61 -2.30 -2.92 1.03
C ILE A 61 -1.74 -3.90 0.00
N GLY A 62 -0.45 -4.20 0.09
CA GLY A 62 0.24 -4.99 -0.91
C GLY A 62 1.21 -6.00 -0.31
N SER A 63 1.63 -6.96 -1.14
CA SER A 63 2.75 -7.84 -0.84
C SER A 63 4.10 -7.13 -0.91
N ASP A 64 4.19 -6.04 -1.67
CA ASP A 64 5.37 -5.19 -1.84
C ASP A 64 4.96 -3.86 -2.51
N ASN A 65 5.87 -2.89 -2.64
CA ASN A 65 5.73 -1.66 -3.45
C ASN A 65 4.42 -0.86 -3.20
N VAL A 66 4.03 -0.70 -1.93
CA VAL A 66 2.92 0.19 -1.53
C VAL A 66 3.40 1.19 -0.50
N ASP A 67 3.56 2.45 -0.91
CA ASP A 67 3.97 3.56 -0.05
C ASP A 67 3.05 4.79 -0.25
N CYS A 68 3.46 5.95 0.28
CA CYS A 68 2.71 7.19 0.15
C CYS A 68 2.72 7.79 -1.27
N ASP A 69 3.69 7.40 -2.10
CA ASP A 69 3.85 7.88 -3.47
C ASP A 69 3.21 6.92 -4.48
N THR A 70 2.87 5.71 -4.04
CA THR A 70 2.16 4.70 -4.82
C THR A 70 0.69 5.08 -4.94
N ASN A 71 0.16 5.15 -6.16
CA ASN A 71 -1.28 5.25 -6.41
C ASN A 71 -1.71 4.15 -7.39
N LEU A 72 -2.29 3.07 -6.86
CA LEU A 72 -2.71 1.90 -7.64
C LEU A 72 -3.88 2.18 -8.61
N VAL A 73 -4.54 3.35 -8.48
CA VAL A 73 -5.65 3.77 -9.36
C VAL A 73 -5.16 4.63 -10.52
N ASP A 74 -3.99 5.28 -10.38
CA ASP A 74 -3.48 6.28 -11.32
C ASP A 74 -2.09 5.89 -11.84
N ILE A 75 -1.97 4.66 -12.34
CA ILE A 75 -0.73 4.16 -12.93
C ILE A 75 -0.67 4.62 -14.39
N GLU A 76 -0.27 5.88 -14.59
CA GLU A 76 0.08 6.43 -15.90
C GLU A 76 1.53 6.05 -16.26
N GLY A 77 1.79 4.81 -16.66
CA GLY A 77 3.15 4.37 -17.01
C GLY A 77 3.35 2.86 -17.08
N PHE A 78 4.37 2.43 -17.83
CA PHE A 78 4.48 1.09 -18.44
C PHE A 78 4.87 -0.09 -17.52
N GLU A 79 4.90 0.06 -16.18
CA GLU A 79 5.14 -1.09 -15.29
C GLU A 79 4.25 -1.02 -14.05
N PHE A 80 3.24 -1.89 -14.00
CA PHE A 80 2.50 -2.16 -12.78
C PHE A 80 3.45 -2.79 -11.74
N PRO A 81 3.39 -2.39 -10.47
CA PRO A 81 4.17 -3.04 -9.43
C PRO A 81 3.78 -4.51 -9.39
N LYS A 82 4.77 -5.40 -9.36
CA LYS A 82 4.53 -6.85 -9.26
C LYS A 82 4.12 -7.18 -7.83
N GLY A 83 3.11 -8.03 -7.67
CA GLY A 83 2.62 -8.39 -6.36
C GLY A 83 1.13 -8.71 -6.33
N SER A 84 0.63 -8.91 -5.12
CA SER A 84 -0.80 -8.99 -4.83
C SER A 84 -1.19 -7.79 -3.98
N PHE A 85 -2.29 -7.14 -4.33
CA PHE A 85 -2.73 -5.89 -3.74
C PHE A 85 -4.22 -5.94 -3.46
N VAL A 86 -4.61 -5.25 -2.40
CA VAL A 86 -5.98 -4.92 -2.05
C VAL A 86 -6.04 -3.41 -1.90
N TYR A 87 -7.03 -2.78 -2.52
CA TYR A 87 -7.29 -1.37 -2.26
C TYR A 87 -8.77 -1.06 -2.26
N PHE A 88 -9.13 -0.01 -1.55
CA PHE A 88 -10.51 0.46 -1.42
C PHE A 88 -10.56 1.94 -1.09
N ASP A 89 -11.61 2.58 -1.61
CA ASP A 89 -11.90 3.99 -1.40
C ASP A 89 -12.97 4.13 -0.33
N VAL A 90 -12.67 4.89 0.72
CA VAL A 90 -13.52 5.04 1.91
C VAL A 90 -13.44 6.44 2.47
N ALA A 91 -14.49 6.89 3.16
CA ALA A 91 -14.47 8.19 3.81
C ALA A 91 -13.39 8.23 4.91
N LYS A 92 -12.75 9.39 5.08
CA LYS A 92 -11.73 9.61 6.12
C LYS A 92 -12.29 9.60 7.55
N ALA A 93 -13.62 9.56 7.68
CA ALA A 93 -14.30 9.59 8.96
C ALA A 93 -14.37 8.17 9.56
N PRO A 94 -13.92 7.97 10.81
CA PRO A 94 -14.20 6.75 11.54
C PRO A 94 -15.70 6.50 11.67
N GLY A 95 -16.10 5.23 11.69
CA GLY A 95 -17.48 4.82 11.89
C GLY A 95 -18.09 4.09 10.69
N SER A 96 -19.41 4.13 10.60
CA SER A 96 -20.23 3.19 9.82
C SER A 96 -19.97 3.24 8.32
N HIS A 97 -19.27 2.21 7.81
CA HIS A 97 -19.02 1.97 6.38
C HIS A 97 -19.36 0.51 6.04
N PRO A 98 -20.66 0.14 6.01
CA PRO A 98 -21.06 -1.27 5.86
C PRO A 98 -20.76 -1.84 4.48
N THR A 99 -20.57 -1.01 3.45
CA THR A 99 -20.24 -1.46 2.09
C THR A 99 -19.43 -0.40 1.34
N ALA A 100 -18.24 -0.77 0.90
CA ALA A 100 -17.35 0.04 0.07
C ALA A 100 -16.97 -0.72 -1.20
N GLY A 101 -16.59 0.01 -2.26
CA GLY A 101 -15.95 -0.57 -3.42
C GLY A 101 -14.56 -1.06 -3.05
N VAL A 102 -14.29 -2.33 -3.34
CA VAL A 102 -13.03 -3.01 -3.00
C VAL A 102 -12.47 -3.65 -4.26
N THR A 103 -11.15 -3.62 -4.41
CA THR A 103 -10.46 -4.19 -5.55
C THR A 103 -9.30 -5.06 -5.11
N VAL A 104 -9.16 -6.21 -5.75
CA VAL A 104 -7.97 -7.06 -5.70
C VAL A 104 -7.24 -6.92 -7.02
N MET A 105 -5.93 -6.72 -6.94
CA MET A 105 -5.04 -6.73 -8.08
C MET A 105 -3.95 -7.77 -7.86
N LYS A 106 -3.68 -8.59 -8.88
CA LYS A 106 -2.52 -9.47 -8.93
C LYS A 106 -1.72 -9.15 -10.19
N SER A 107 -0.51 -8.67 -10.01
CA SER A 107 0.39 -8.30 -11.10
C SER A 107 1.61 -9.23 -11.10
N THR A 108 1.89 -9.81 -12.27
CA THR A 108 3.02 -10.71 -12.53
C THR A 108 3.90 -10.13 -13.64
N SER A 109 4.93 -10.84 -14.08
CA SER A 109 5.76 -10.42 -15.22
C SER A 109 4.98 -10.25 -16.52
N ASP A 110 3.90 -11.03 -16.70
CA ASP A 110 3.27 -11.23 -18.01
C ASP A 110 1.79 -10.86 -18.02
N MET A 111 1.19 -10.62 -16.84
CA MET A 111 -0.25 -10.43 -16.69
C MET A 111 -0.57 -9.59 -15.46
N VAL A 112 -1.59 -8.73 -15.61
CA VAL A 112 -2.23 -7.99 -14.53
C VAL A 112 -3.70 -8.39 -14.47
N ASN A 113 -4.11 -9.02 -13.37
CA ASN A 113 -5.49 -9.39 -13.09
C ASN A 113 -6.07 -8.40 -12.08
N ILE A 114 -7.20 -7.78 -12.43
CA ILE A 114 -7.90 -6.82 -11.58
C ILE A 114 -9.33 -7.30 -11.42
N ASN A 115 -9.75 -7.52 -10.17
CA ASN A 115 -11.07 -8.00 -9.83
C ASN A 115 -11.69 -7.08 -8.78
N GLY A 116 -12.78 -6.42 -9.14
CA GLY A 116 -13.54 -5.55 -8.25
C GLY A 116 -14.73 -6.28 -7.61
N SER A 117 -15.16 -5.80 -6.44
CA SER A 117 -16.42 -6.20 -5.81
C SER A 117 -16.88 -5.11 -4.86
N THR A 118 -17.94 -5.39 -4.10
CA THR A 118 -18.33 -4.63 -2.92
C THR A 118 -17.98 -5.43 -1.68
N GLY A 119 -17.45 -4.75 -0.67
CA GLY A 119 -16.97 -5.34 0.57
C GLY A 119 -17.39 -4.56 1.79
N MET A 120 -17.46 -5.22 2.94
CA MET A 120 -17.59 -4.50 4.21
C MET A 120 -16.22 -3.94 4.57
N VAL A 121 -16.12 -2.63 4.81
CA VAL A 121 -14.87 -1.97 5.22
C VAL A 121 -15.19 -1.02 6.35
N THR A 122 -14.72 -1.26 7.56
CA THR A 122 -14.92 -0.32 8.69
C THR A 122 -13.64 0.44 8.97
N ILE A 123 -13.75 1.76 9.17
CA ILE A 123 -12.65 2.60 9.63
C ILE A 123 -12.83 2.84 11.13
N ASP A 124 -11.88 2.34 11.91
CA ASP A 124 -11.93 2.39 13.37
C ASP A 124 -11.29 3.68 13.89
N SER A 125 -10.20 4.13 13.26
CA SER A 125 -9.58 5.42 13.56
C SER A 125 -8.78 5.98 12.38
N ALA A 126 -8.68 7.31 12.35
CA ALA A 126 -7.89 8.06 11.38
C ALA A 126 -7.07 9.13 12.14
N GLY A 127 -5.82 8.80 12.47
CA GLY A 127 -4.82 9.70 13.06
C GLY A 127 -3.59 9.77 12.15
N ASP A 128 -2.39 9.67 12.73
CA ASP A 128 -1.15 9.47 11.96
C ASP A 128 -1.13 8.12 11.23
N ARG A 129 -1.99 7.20 11.68
CA ARG A 129 -2.26 5.91 11.05
C ARG A 129 -3.76 5.74 10.82
N VAL A 130 -4.10 4.95 9.81
CA VAL A 130 -5.47 4.55 9.51
C VAL A 130 -5.63 3.08 9.89
N THR A 131 -6.60 2.82 10.77
CA THR A 131 -6.90 1.47 11.24
C THR A 131 -8.31 1.09 10.86
N GLY A 132 -8.53 -0.21 10.64
CA GLY A 132 -9.85 -0.69 10.29
C GLY A 132 -9.91 -2.19 10.06
N SER A 133 -11.04 -2.62 9.52
CA SER A 133 -11.28 -4.00 9.09
C SER A 133 -11.89 -4.03 7.71
N VAL A 134 -11.65 -5.12 6.99
CA VAL A 134 -12.20 -5.37 5.66
C VAL A 134 -12.64 -6.82 5.56
N THR A 135 -13.73 -7.08 4.84
CA THR A 135 -14.17 -8.42 4.45
C THR A 135 -14.94 -8.35 3.13
N PHE A 136 -14.51 -9.11 2.14
CA PHE A 136 -15.21 -9.23 0.86
C PHE A 136 -14.83 -10.48 0.08
N THR A 137 -15.63 -10.75 -0.94
CA THR A 137 -15.37 -11.78 -1.94
C THR A 137 -15.55 -11.21 -3.33
N THR A 138 -14.69 -11.61 -4.26
CA THR A 138 -14.83 -11.37 -5.69
C THR A 138 -14.57 -12.67 -6.45
N THR A 139 -14.68 -12.66 -7.77
CA THR A 139 -14.46 -13.83 -8.62
C THR A 139 -13.60 -13.43 -9.80
N ASP A 140 -12.65 -14.29 -10.12
CA ASP A 140 -11.80 -14.23 -11.31
C ASP A 140 -12.09 -15.48 -12.15
N ASN A 141 -12.14 -15.34 -13.48
CA ASN A 141 -12.53 -16.44 -14.36
C ASN A 141 -11.51 -17.58 -14.40
N ASP A 142 -10.25 -17.29 -14.09
CA ASP A 142 -9.15 -18.27 -14.19
C ASP A 142 -8.94 -19.00 -12.86
N VAL A 143 -9.11 -18.30 -11.74
CA VAL A 143 -8.83 -18.86 -10.40
C VAL A 143 -10.06 -19.05 -9.52
N GLY A 144 -11.24 -18.62 -9.96
CA GLY A 144 -12.49 -18.73 -9.21
C GLY A 144 -12.63 -17.68 -8.10
N THR A 145 -13.18 -18.08 -6.96
CA THR A 145 -13.48 -17.15 -5.87
C THR A 145 -12.21 -16.65 -5.20
N ILE A 146 -12.15 -15.33 -5.02
CA ILE A 146 -11.12 -14.63 -4.25
C ILE A 146 -11.79 -14.11 -2.98
N SER A 147 -11.20 -14.38 -1.82
CA SER A 147 -11.70 -13.87 -0.54
C SER A 147 -10.63 -13.07 0.18
N VAL A 148 -11.02 -11.95 0.77
CA VAL A 148 -10.13 -11.08 1.55
C VAL A 148 -10.83 -10.74 2.85
N SER A 149 -10.12 -10.91 3.97
CA SER A 149 -10.62 -10.49 5.27
C SER A 149 -9.49 -10.18 6.26
N GLY A 150 -9.76 -9.32 7.23
CA GLY A 150 -8.86 -9.06 8.35
C GLY A 150 -8.93 -7.63 8.86
N THR A 151 -7.94 -7.28 9.68
CA THR A 151 -7.72 -5.92 10.17
C THR A 151 -6.47 -5.31 9.54
N PHE A 152 -6.42 -3.99 9.46
CA PHE A 152 -5.26 -3.26 8.94
C PHE A 152 -4.91 -2.07 9.83
N ASP A 153 -3.65 -1.68 9.76
CA ASP A 153 -3.09 -0.48 10.36
C ASP A 153 -1.97 0.02 9.44
N VAL A 154 -2.24 1.11 8.72
CA VAL A 154 -1.40 1.66 7.65
C VAL A 154 -1.03 3.12 7.91
N LEU A 155 0.09 3.59 7.35
CA LEU A 155 0.47 4.99 7.44
C LEU A 155 -0.54 5.88 6.71
N ARG A 156 -0.88 7.03 7.29
CA ARG A 156 -1.64 8.10 6.62
C ARG A 156 -0.70 9.09 5.92
N CYS A 157 -0.98 9.41 4.66
CA CYS A 157 -0.09 10.21 3.80
C CYS A 157 -0.69 11.56 3.33
N PHE A 158 -1.70 12.11 4.01
CA PHE A 158 -2.41 13.34 3.62
C PHE A 158 -2.90 14.19 4.80
#